data_AF-A0A956HG57-F1
#
_entry.id   AF-A0A956HG57-F1
#
_cell.length_a   1.000
_cell.length_b   1.000
_cell.length_c   1.000
_cell.angle_alpha   90.00
_cell.angle_beta   90.00
_cell.angle_gamma   90.00
#
_symmetry.space_group_name_H-M   'P 1'
#
loop_
_entity.id
_entity.type
_entity.pdbx_description
1 polymer ?
#
loop_
_entity_poly.entity_id
_entity_poly.type
_entity_poly.pdbx_seq_one_letter_code
_entity_poly.pdbx_strand_id
1 'polypeptide(L)'
;MSEETKYTANAGYALGRLERALAVAAASDDPALRERAEARADAWRAVLAGMADGSLTIGARTPVADTPAWVTLEVVHGGFATGRYLAEGPLVEHEAQLLAQLPADAPGESPRERLNLWYLGDVGHEALTSAVAQRRLDVTLPEEGALPVVAWLIEHGHEGAALELIAALRPLMHRLRFYPRLVSIPRPGGASVRLSTVSAVAEALRARRPNPRVVAMNATLQRWNPLYDRLVALWLETVEGEAPHLALDARGQLARQRSGQPIVAGGWPCRRWPADWGSRRDRWLADAREARGSSRHDHPKSNFACLQAALERCPKDSAALPGRDVAAIRRALAKSIAHHGAPGSPRREALRAEQAAIAARPLHVELAAVLLA
;
A
#
# COMPACT_ATOMS: atom_id res chain seq x y z
N MET A 1 -34.80 14.46 30.11
CA MET A 1 -34.75 14.12 28.67
C MET A 1 -34.01 15.26 28.01
N SER A 2 -32.76 15.02 27.63
CA SER A 2 -31.91 16.06 27.05
C SER A 2 -32.28 16.22 25.58
N GLU A 3 -32.73 17.40 25.19
CA GLU A 3 -32.87 17.77 23.77
C GLU A 3 -31.48 17.67 23.12
N GLU A 4 -31.27 16.62 22.32
CA GLU A 4 -30.14 16.57 21.41
C GLU A 4 -30.21 17.80 20.51
N THR A 5 -29.22 18.69 20.63
CA THR A 5 -29.05 19.83 19.74
C THR A 5 -28.87 19.30 18.32
N LYS A 6 -29.96 19.30 17.53
CA LYS A 6 -29.92 18.94 16.11
C LYS A 6 -29.10 19.98 15.37
N TYR A 7 -27.83 19.67 15.09
CA TYR A 7 -27.02 20.48 14.19
C TYR A 7 -27.58 20.36 12.77
N THR A 8 -28.44 21.30 12.38
CA THR A 8 -28.96 21.39 11.01
C THR A 8 -27.86 21.91 10.09
N ALA A 9 -27.53 21.15 9.04
CA ALA A 9 -26.54 21.58 8.06
C ALA A 9 -26.92 22.92 7.41
N ASN A 10 -25.94 23.81 7.23
CA ASN A 10 -26.15 25.14 6.66
C ASN A 10 -26.46 25.03 5.15
N ALA A 11 -27.69 25.38 4.76
CA ALA A 11 -28.14 25.39 3.35
C ALA A 11 -27.26 26.27 2.44
N GLY A 12 -26.61 27.31 2.98
CA GLY A 12 -25.66 28.16 2.26
C GLY A 12 -24.41 27.41 1.78
N TYR A 13 -23.99 26.34 2.48
CA TYR A 13 -22.93 25.46 2.00
C TYR A 13 -23.37 24.68 0.76
N ALA A 14 -24.55 24.07 0.80
CA ALA A 14 -25.10 23.31 -0.33
C ALA A 14 -25.32 24.21 -1.55
N LEU A 15 -25.82 25.43 -1.35
CA LEU A 15 -25.98 26.42 -2.41
C LEU A 15 -24.63 26.82 -3.03
N GLY A 16 -23.62 27.14 -2.23
CA GLY A 16 -22.29 27.47 -2.74
C GLY A 16 -21.61 26.31 -3.49
N ARG A 17 -21.96 25.05 -3.17
CA ARG A 17 -21.50 23.87 -3.92
C ARG A 17 -22.23 23.72 -5.25
N LEU A 18 -23.52 24.01 -5.30
CA LEU A 18 -24.30 24.05 -6.55
C LEU A 18 -23.76 25.12 -7.51
N GLU A 19 -23.55 26.35 -7.04
CA GLU A 19 -23.02 27.45 -7.85
C GLU A 19 -21.68 27.09 -8.49
N ARG A 20 -20.76 26.48 -7.71
CA ARG A 20 -19.46 26.03 -8.23
C ARG A 20 -19.62 24.95 -9.29
N ALA A 21 -20.54 24.00 -9.11
CA ALA A 21 -20.77 22.94 -10.09
C ALA A 21 -21.31 23.53 -11.41
N LEU A 22 -22.25 24.46 -11.34
CA LEU A 22 -22.79 25.15 -12.51
C LEU A 22 -21.75 26.01 -13.23
N ALA A 23 -20.91 26.74 -12.48
CA ALA A 23 -19.83 27.53 -13.05
C ALA A 23 -18.82 26.67 -13.83
N VAL A 24 -18.46 25.49 -13.31
CA VAL A 24 -17.58 24.54 -14.00
C VAL A 24 -18.25 23.96 -15.25
N ALA A 25 -19.54 23.61 -15.18
CA ALA A 25 -20.26 23.11 -16.35
C ALA A 25 -20.31 24.15 -17.48
N ALA A 26 -20.55 25.42 -17.14
CA ALA A 26 -20.62 26.51 -18.10
C ALA A 26 -19.26 26.88 -18.72
N ALA A 27 -18.17 26.75 -17.96
CA ALA A 27 -16.83 27.16 -18.39
C ALA A 27 -15.99 26.03 -19.02
N SER A 28 -16.43 24.77 -18.92
CA SER A 28 -15.64 23.62 -19.41
C SER A 28 -15.87 23.37 -20.89
N ASP A 29 -14.80 23.40 -21.68
CA ASP A 29 -14.79 22.97 -23.09
C ASP A 29 -14.71 21.44 -23.25
N ASP A 30 -14.22 20.73 -22.21
CA ASP A 30 -14.16 19.27 -22.18
C ASP A 30 -15.56 18.67 -21.91
N PRO A 31 -16.12 17.86 -22.84
CA PRO A 31 -17.43 17.23 -22.68
C PRO A 31 -17.53 16.32 -21.44
N ALA A 32 -16.48 15.57 -21.10
CA ALA A 32 -16.51 14.64 -19.97
C ALA A 32 -16.47 15.38 -18.63
N LEU A 33 -15.73 16.49 -18.57
CA LEU A 33 -15.71 17.36 -17.40
C LEU A 33 -17.05 18.10 -17.23
N ARG A 34 -17.68 18.51 -18.34
CA ARG A 34 -18.99 19.15 -18.34
C ARG A 34 -20.08 18.21 -17.80
N GLU A 35 -20.17 16.99 -18.32
CA GLU A 35 -21.14 15.98 -17.87
C GLU A 35 -21.01 15.69 -16.36
N ARG A 36 -19.77 15.56 -15.85
CA ARG A 36 -19.52 15.36 -14.42
C ARG A 36 -19.93 16.56 -13.58
N ALA A 37 -19.77 17.77 -14.10
CA ALA A 37 -20.15 19.00 -13.42
C ALA A 37 -21.68 19.16 -13.38
N GLU A 38 -22.37 18.81 -14.47
CA GLU A 38 -23.84 18.77 -14.56
C GLU A 38 -24.44 17.74 -13.60
N ALA A 39 -23.94 16.49 -13.60
CA ALA A 39 -24.39 15.47 -12.65
C ALA A 39 -24.20 15.90 -11.19
N ARG A 40 -23.09 16.61 -10.89
CA ARG A 40 -22.85 17.17 -9.57
C ARG A 40 -23.83 18.29 -9.23
N ALA A 41 -24.17 19.15 -10.20
CA ALA A 41 -25.16 20.20 -10.01
C ALA A 41 -26.54 19.60 -9.72
N ASP A 42 -26.95 18.56 -10.44
CA ASP A 42 -28.21 17.86 -10.20
C ASP A 42 -28.26 17.20 -8.83
N ALA A 43 -27.16 16.59 -8.37
CA ALA A 43 -27.07 16.03 -7.03
C ALA A 43 -27.24 17.11 -5.95
N TRP A 44 -26.62 18.30 -6.10
CA TRP A 44 -26.81 19.40 -5.15
C TRP A 44 -28.21 20.03 -5.22
N ARG A 45 -28.85 20.06 -6.40
CA ARG A 45 -30.26 20.45 -6.54
C ARG A 45 -31.16 19.50 -5.77
N ALA A 46 -30.93 18.19 -5.87
CA ALA A 46 -31.70 17.18 -5.14
C ALA A 46 -31.55 17.35 -3.61
N VAL A 47 -30.33 17.60 -3.12
CA VAL A 47 -30.07 17.90 -1.71
C VAL A 47 -30.86 19.13 -1.25
N LEU A 48 -30.79 20.23 -2.00
CA LEU A 48 -31.48 21.49 -1.65
C LEU A 48 -33.00 21.33 -1.70
N ALA A 49 -33.53 20.65 -2.71
CA ALA A 49 -34.96 20.37 -2.82
C ALA A 49 -35.44 19.52 -1.64
N GLY A 50 -34.71 18.44 -1.33
CA GLY A 50 -35.07 17.57 -0.22
C GLY A 50 -34.94 18.22 1.16
N MET A 51 -34.00 19.15 1.33
CA MET A 51 -33.94 19.98 2.55
C MET A 51 -35.12 20.95 2.64
N ALA A 52 -35.62 21.46 1.50
CA ALA A 52 -36.71 22.42 1.45
C ALA A 52 -38.09 21.77 1.64
N ASP A 53 -38.31 20.57 1.09
CA ASP A 53 -39.57 19.83 1.23
C ASP A 53 -39.63 18.96 2.50
N GLY A 54 -38.52 18.85 3.24
CA GLY A 54 -38.42 18.11 4.50
C GLY A 54 -38.17 16.62 4.34
N SER A 55 -38.05 16.11 3.10
CA SER A 55 -37.68 14.71 2.86
C SER A 55 -36.24 14.39 3.30
N LEU A 56 -35.38 15.40 3.44
CA LEU A 56 -34.00 15.28 3.91
C LEU A 56 -33.76 16.02 5.23
N THR A 57 -33.43 15.26 6.27
CA THR A 57 -32.93 15.78 7.56
C THR A 57 -31.43 15.54 7.68
N ILE A 58 -30.63 16.45 7.12
CA ILE A 58 -29.17 16.35 7.14
C ILE A 58 -28.63 16.42 8.58
N GLY A 59 -27.79 15.46 8.95
CA GLY A 59 -27.24 15.30 10.30
C GLY A 59 -27.99 14.27 11.15
N ALA A 60 -29.12 13.73 10.68
CA ALA A 60 -29.80 12.59 11.32
C ALA A 60 -29.14 11.25 10.94
N ARG A 61 -29.31 10.23 11.81
CA ARG A 61 -28.85 8.85 11.53
C ARG A 61 -29.61 8.21 10.36
N THR A 62 -30.85 8.64 10.12
CA THR A 62 -31.68 8.30 8.97
C THR A 62 -32.08 9.60 8.27
N PRO A 63 -31.22 10.14 7.39
CA PRO A 63 -31.41 11.47 6.86
C PRO A 63 -32.48 11.56 5.77
N VAL A 64 -33.00 10.43 5.27
CA VAL A 64 -34.10 10.39 4.29
C VAL A 64 -35.36 9.90 4.98
N ALA A 65 -36.47 10.61 4.78
CA ALA A 65 -37.77 10.26 5.35
C ALA A 65 -38.27 8.90 4.84
N ASP A 66 -38.96 8.15 5.71
CA ASP A 66 -39.56 6.85 5.40
C ASP A 66 -38.59 5.79 4.82
N THR A 67 -37.29 5.97 5.07
CA THR A 67 -36.24 5.04 4.64
C THR A 67 -35.72 4.22 5.83
N PRO A 68 -35.68 2.89 5.75
CA PRO A 68 -35.03 2.06 6.75
C PRO A 68 -33.54 2.39 6.91
N ALA A 69 -33.03 2.35 8.15
CA ALA A 69 -31.65 2.72 8.47
C ALA A 69 -30.58 1.84 7.79
N TRP A 70 -30.96 0.65 7.30
CA TRP A 70 -30.05 -0.27 6.62
C TRP A 70 -29.87 0.04 5.12
N VAL A 71 -30.67 0.94 4.55
CA VAL A 71 -30.56 1.32 3.14
C VAL A 71 -29.35 2.23 2.94
N THR A 72 -28.51 1.88 1.99
CA THR A 72 -27.32 2.62 1.60
C THR A 72 -27.72 3.78 0.70
N LEU A 73 -27.47 4.98 1.19
CA LEU A 73 -27.81 6.23 0.51
C LEU A 73 -26.68 6.69 -0.40
N GLU A 74 -27.05 7.31 -1.53
CA GLU A 74 -26.11 8.11 -2.29
C GLU A 74 -25.78 9.39 -1.50
N VAL A 75 -24.48 9.65 -1.34
CA VAL A 75 -23.97 10.83 -0.62
C VAL A 75 -23.04 11.65 -1.49
N VAL A 76 -23.18 12.97 -1.42
CA VAL A 76 -22.22 13.91 -2.01
C VAL A 76 -21.18 14.37 -1.00
N HIS A 77 -20.21 15.14 -1.49
CA HIS A 77 -19.12 15.67 -0.67
C HIS A 77 -19.65 16.37 0.59
N GLY A 78 -19.05 16.04 1.73
CA GLY A 78 -19.50 16.52 3.04
C GLY A 78 -20.55 15.63 3.71
N GLY A 79 -20.89 14.47 3.14
CA GLY A 79 -21.81 13.51 3.75
C GLY A 79 -23.30 13.85 3.61
N PHE A 80 -23.66 14.70 2.64
CA PHE A 80 -25.05 15.05 2.37
C PHE A 80 -25.70 13.94 1.56
N ALA A 81 -26.77 13.34 2.08
CA ALA A 81 -27.58 12.39 1.34
C ALA A 81 -28.33 13.10 0.21
N THR A 82 -28.38 12.51 -0.98
CA THR A 82 -29.11 13.05 -2.13
C THR A 82 -30.60 12.67 -2.12
N GLY A 83 -31.00 11.74 -1.25
CA GLY A 83 -32.34 11.13 -1.23
C GLY A 83 -32.47 9.89 -2.11
N ARG A 84 -31.45 9.57 -2.91
CA ARG A 84 -31.41 8.36 -3.74
C ARG A 84 -30.78 7.19 -3.00
N TYR A 85 -31.19 5.98 -3.34
CA TYR A 85 -30.59 4.75 -2.82
C TYR A 85 -29.56 4.22 -3.81
N LEU A 86 -28.40 3.76 -3.33
CA LEU A 86 -27.36 3.26 -4.24
C LEU A 86 -27.79 2.00 -4.99
N ALA A 87 -28.63 1.16 -4.37
CA ALA A 87 -29.16 -0.06 -4.97
C ALA A 87 -30.41 0.16 -5.85
N GLU A 88 -30.82 1.41 -6.10
CA GLU A 88 -31.97 1.79 -6.97
C GLU A 88 -31.58 2.00 -8.44
N GLY A 89 -30.32 1.71 -8.83
CA GLY A 89 -29.85 1.95 -10.19
C GLY A 89 -30.71 1.34 -11.30
N PRO A 90 -30.57 1.82 -12.56
CA PRO A 90 -31.26 1.23 -13.71
C PRO A 90 -30.90 -0.26 -13.87
N LEU A 91 -31.74 -1.01 -14.58
CA LEU A 91 -31.42 -2.39 -14.93
C LEU A 91 -30.14 -2.43 -15.76
N VAL A 92 -29.18 -3.25 -15.34
CA VAL A 92 -27.98 -3.50 -16.12
C VAL A 92 -28.18 -4.70 -17.06
N GLU A 93 -27.27 -4.87 -18.02
CA GLU A 93 -27.39 -5.83 -19.12
C GLU A 93 -27.80 -7.25 -18.69
N HIS A 94 -27.15 -7.83 -17.68
CA HIS A 94 -27.47 -9.19 -17.22
C HIS A 94 -28.87 -9.30 -16.59
N GLU A 95 -29.37 -8.21 -16.01
CA GLU A 95 -30.71 -8.15 -15.41
C GLU A 95 -31.78 -8.07 -16.49
N ALA A 96 -31.53 -7.29 -17.54
CA ALA A 96 -32.39 -7.22 -18.72
C ALA A 96 -32.46 -8.58 -19.42
N GLN A 97 -31.33 -9.28 -19.55
CA GLN A 97 -31.26 -10.62 -20.13
C GLN A 97 -32.05 -11.66 -19.31
N LEU A 98 -31.91 -11.62 -17.98
CA LEU A 98 -32.66 -12.52 -17.10
C LEU A 98 -34.16 -12.19 -17.15
N LEU A 99 -34.53 -10.91 -17.09
CA LEU A 99 -35.92 -10.47 -17.16
C LEU A 99 -36.60 -10.92 -18.46
N ALA A 100 -35.89 -10.86 -19.59
CA ALA A 100 -36.39 -11.32 -20.89
C ALA A 100 -36.65 -12.84 -20.95
N GLN A 101 -36.02 -13.62 -20.07
CA GLN A 101 -36.21 -15.07 -19.95
C GLN A 101 -37.36 -15.42 -19.00
N LEU A 102 -37.84 -14.47 -18.19
CA LEU A 102 -38.92 -14.73 -17.25
C LEU A 102 -40.26 -14.88 -17.98
N PRO A 103 -41.12 -15.82 -17.56
CA PRO A 103 -42.49 -15.91 -18.03
C PRO A 103 -43.23 -14.58 -17.88
N ALA A 104 -44.16 -14.28 -18.80
CA ALA A 104 -44.92 -13.03 -18.79
C ALA A 104 -45.77 -12.86 -17.52
N ASP A 105 -46.20 -13.97 -16.94
CA ASP A 105 -46.98 -14.10 -15.70
C ASP A 105 -46.13 -14.20 -14.43
N ALA A 106 -44.80 -14.05 -14.54
CA ALA A 106 -43.92 -14.03 -13.37
C ALA A 106 -44.34 -12.89 -12.41
N PRO A 107 -44.42 -13.17 -11.10
CA PRO A 107 -44.98 -12.24 -10.12
C PRO A 107 -44.13 -10.96 -9.98
N GLY A 108 -44.79 -9.84 -9.72
CA GLY A 108 -44.17 -8.52 -9.51
C GLY A 108 -44.71 -7.47 -10.47
N GLU A 109 -44.87 -6.24 -9.99
CA GLU A 109 -45.44 -5.13 -10.76
C GLU A 109 -44.36 -4.37 -11.54
N SER A 110 -43.16 -4.24 -10.96
CA SER A 110 -42.02 -3.60 -11.62
C SER A 110 -41.02 -4.64 -12.15
N PRO A 111 -40.25 -4.32 -13.20
CA PRO A 111 -39.13 -5.15 -13.65
C PRO A 111 -38.17 -5.57 -12.53
N ARG A 112 -37.88 -4.64 -11.61
CA ARG A 112 -37.02 -4.87 -10.45
C ARG A 112 -37.66 -5.84 -9.46
N GLU A 113 -38.96 -5.70 -9.20
CA GLU A 113 -39.69 -6.59 -8.32
C GLU A 113 -39.71 -8.01 -8.86
N ARG A 114 -39.98 -8.17 -10.15
CA ARG A 114 -40.01 -9.48 -10.83
C ARG A 114 -38.69 -10.23 -10.69
N LEU A 115 -37.56 -9.53 -10.83
CA LEU A 115 -36.25 -10.11 -10.64
C LEU A 115 -35.98 -10.52 -9.19
N ASN A 116 -36.31 -9.66 -8.21
CA ASN A 116 -36.16 -10.00 -6.79
C ASN A 116 -37.03 -11.22 -6.40
N LEU A 117 -38.28 -11.26 -6.87
CA LEU A 117 -39.19 -12.36 -6.62
C LEU A 117 -38.77 -13.66 -7.31
N TRP A 118 -38.20 -13.58 -8.51
CA TRP A 118 -37.65 -14.76 -9.19
C TRP A 118 -36.57 -15.46 -8.37
N TYR A 119 -35.68 -14.69 -7.72
CA TYR A 119 -34.65 -15.22 -6.83
C TYR A 119 -35.19 -15.87 -5.54
N LEU A 120 -36.44 -15.59 -5.17
CA LEU A 120 -37.14 -16.27 -4.08
C LEU A 120 -37.86 -17.55 -4.51
N GLY A 121 -38.07 -17.75 -5.82
CA GLY A 121 -38.61 -19.01 -6.35
C GLY A 121 -37.54 -20.10 -6.40
N ASP A 122 -37.97 -21.36 -6.55
CA ASP A 122 -37.10 -22.54 -6.44
C ASP A 122 -35.84 -22.46 -7.32
N VAL A 123 -36.00 -22.09 -8.60
CA VAL A 123 -34.89 -22.00 -9.56
C VAL A 123 -33.90 -20.89 -9.20
N GLY A 124 -34.42 -19.73 -8.80
CA GLY A 124 -33.59 -18.59 -8.43
C GLY A 124 -32.88 -18.82 -7.10
N HIS A 125 -33.56 -19.46 -6.16
CA HIS A 125 -33.01 -19.89 -4.88
C HIS A 125 -31.85 -20.88 -5.09
N GLU A 126 -32.03 -21.92 -5.90
CA GLU A 126 -30.97 -22.87 -6.23
C GLU A 126 -29.77 -22.19 -6.89
N ALA A 127 -30.01 -21.21 -7.77
CA ALA A 127 -28.95 -20.42 -8.40
C ALA A 127 -28.12 -19.64 -7.37
N LEU A 128 -28.77 -19.03 -6.36
CA LEU A 128 -28.09 -18.31 -5.28
C LEU A 128 -27.30 -19.26 -4.39
N THR A 129 -27.92 -20.36 -3.94
CA THR A 129 -27.27 -21.36 -3.07
C THR A 129 -26.03 -21.96 -3.74
N SER A 130 -26.14 -22.33 -5.03
CA SER A 130 -25.01 -22.80 -5.84
C SER A 130 -23.92 -21.75 -5.97
N ALA A 131 -24.28 -20.48 -6.20
CA ALA A 131 -23.32 -19.40 -6.32
C ALA A 131 -22.62 -19.06 -4.98
N VAL A 132 -23.31 -19.15 -3.84
CA VAL A 132 -22.72 -19.05 -2.50
C VAL A 132 -21.69 -20.16 -2.30
N ALA A 133 -22.08 -21.42 -2.51
CA ALA A 133 -21.21 -22.58 -2.33
C ALA A 133 -19.95 -22.52 -3.20
N GLN A 134 -20.11 -22.05 -4.45
CA GLN A 134 -19.02 -21.95 -5.43
C GLN A 134 -18.27 -20.62 -5.40
N ARG A 135 -18.64 -19.69 -4.50
CA ARG A 135 -18.04 -18.34 -4.37
C ARG A 135 -18.10 -17.52 -5.66
N ARG A 136 -19.22 -17.63 -6.38
CA ARG A 136 -19.49 -16.98 -7.67
C ARG A 136 -20.37 -15.74 -7.54
N LEU A 137 -20.24 -15.03 -6.42
CA LEU A 137 -21.02 -13.83 -6.13
C LEU A 137 -20.14 -12.58 -6.25
N ASP A 138 -20.68 -11.54 -6.87
CA ASP A 138 -20.14 -10.19 -6.85
C ASP A 138 -21.14 -9.27 -6.15
N VAL A 139 -20.84 -8.97 -4.88
CA VAL A 139 -21.58 -8.07 -4.01
C VAL A 139 -20.80 -6.76 -3.93
N THR A 140 -21.35 -5.69 -4.49
CA THR A 140 -20.78 -4.33 -4.45
C THR A 140 -21.46 -3.48 -3.38
N LEU A 141 -22.76 -3.70 -3.17
CA LEU A 141 -23.56 -3.04 -2.14
C LEU A 141 -24.09 -4.06 -1.13
N PRO A 142 -24.22 -3.71 0.16
CA PRO A 142 -24.76 -4.62 1.17
C PRO A 142 -26.11 -5.25 0.79
N GLU A 143 -26.99 -4.48 0.16
CA GLU A 143 -28.34 -4.89 -0.28
C GLU A 143 -28.29 -6.04 -1.27
N GLU A 144 -27.31 -6.05 -2.17
CA GLU A 144 -27.11 -7.13 -3.15
C GLU A 144 -26.81 -8.48 -2.48
N GLY A 145 -26.37 -8.46 -1.21
CA GLY A 145 -26.14 -9.67 -0.41
C GLY A 145 -27.38 -10.20 0.30
N ALA A 146 -28.51 -9.50 0.27
CA ALA A 146 -29.67 -9.84 1.10
C ALA A 146 -30.34 -11.16 0.69
N LEU A 147 -30.63 -11.37 -0.60
CA LEU A 147 -31.22 -12.64 -1.07
C LEU A 147 -30.26 -13.84 -0.96
N PRO A 148 -28.94 -13.72 -1.21
CA PRO A 148 -27.99 -14.79 -0.84
C PRO A 148 -28.05 -15.19 0.63
N VAL A 149 -28.25 -14.23 1.55
CA VAL A 149 -28.41 -14.53 2.98
C VAL A 149 -29.73 -15.26 3.23
N VAL A 150 -30.83 -14.85 2.60
CA VAL A 150 -32.10 -15.60 2.63
C VAL A 150 -31.90 -17.04 2.15
N ALA A 151 -31.18 -17.21 1.04
CA ALA A 151 -30.89 -18.53 0.48
C ALA A 151 -30.12 -19.41 1.46
N TRP A 152 -29.07 -18.85 2.06
CA TRP A 152 -28.27 -19.51 3.08
C TRP A 152 -29.08 -19.88 4.34
N LEU A 153 -29.94 -18.98 4.82
CA LEU A 153 -30.76 -19.22 6.01
C LEU A 153 -31.71 -20.40 5.82
N ILE A 154 -32.38 -20.48 4.67
CA ILE A 154 -33.27 -21.60 4.33
C ILE A 154 -32.48 -22.91 4.22
N GLU A 155 -31.32 -22.90 3.56
CA GLU A 155 -30.44 -24.09 3.44
C GLU A 155 -29.99 -24.64 4.81
N HIS A 156 -29.91 -23.78 5.83
CA HIS A 156 -29.44 -24.14 7.17
C HIS A 156 -30.60 -24.31 8.20
N GLY A 157 -31.86 -24.38 7.75
CA GLY A 157 -33.01 -24.62 8.64
C GLY A 157 -33.36 -23.42 9.54
N HIS A 158 -33.13 -22.21 9.05
CA HIS A 158 -33.47 -20.95 9.71
C HIS A 158 -34.61 -20.23 8.98
N GLU A 159 -35.71 -20.94 8.69
CA GLU A 159 -36.82 -20.43 7.87
C GLU A 159 -37.52 -19.23 8.52
N GLY A 160 -37.64 -19.22 9.85
CA GLY A 160 -38.22 -18.08 10.58
C GLY A 160 -37.44 -16.78 10.33
N ALA A 161 -36.12 -16.83 10.46
CA ALA A 161 -35.26 -15.68 10.20
C ALA A 161 -35.26 -15.27 8.71
N ALA A 162 -35.36 -16.24 7.81
CA ALA A 162 -35.49 -15.97 6.38
C ALA A 162 -36.81 -15.22 6.06
N LEU A 163 -37.93 -15.64 6.65
CA LEU A 163 -39.22 -14.97 6.49
C LEU A 163 -39.22 -13.56 7.09
N GLU A 164 -38.63 -13.36 8.27
CA GLU A 164 -38.46 -12.03 8.86
C GLU A 164 -37.64 -11.10 7.95
N LEU A 165 -36.53 -11.61 7.39
CA LEU A 165 -35.72 -10.86 6.44
C LEU A 165 -36.51 -10.52 5.17
N ILE A 166 -37.21 -11.49 4.56
CA ILE A 166 -38.06 -11.23 3.38
C ILE A 166 -39.12 -10.17 3.69
N ALA A 167 -39.77 -10.25 4.85
CA ALA A 167 -40.78 -9.27 5.27
C ALA A 167 -40.19 -7.85 5.39
N ALA A 168 -38.96 -7.73 5.89
CA ALA A 168 -38.25 -6.44 5.96
C ALA A 168 -37.85 -5.89 4.59
N LEU A 169 -37.53 -6.78 3.63
CA LEU A 169 -37.12 -6.39 2.27
C LEU A 169 -38.32 -6.06 1.36
N ARG A 170 -39.47 -6.73 1.57
CA ARG A 170 -40.65 -6.68 0.70
C ARG A 170 -41.09 -5.26 0.29
N PRO A 171 -41.16 -4.26 1.20
CA PRO A 171 -41.59 -2.91 0.85
C PRO A 171 -40.71 -2.23 -0.20
N LEU A 172 -39.45 -2.64 -0.34
CA LEU A 172 -38.47 -2.02 -1.23
C LEU A 172 -38.09 -2.90 -2.42
N MET A 173 -38.69 -4.09 -2.59
CA MET A 173 -38.37 -5.01 -3.69
C MET A 173 -38.71 -4.45 -5.08
N HIS A 174 -39.65 -3.52 -5.16
CA HIS A 174 -39.99 -2.86 -6.42
C HIS A 174 -38.93 -1.85 -6.89
N ARG A 175 -38.00 -1.46 -6.00
CA ARG A 175 -37.08 -0.34 -6.16
C ARG A 175 -35.62 -0.76 -6.04
N LEU A 176 -35.26 -1.52 -5.01
CA LEU A 176 -33.89 -1.92 -4.71
C LEU A 176 -33.52 -3.27 -5.32
N ARG A 177 -32.27 -3.41 -5.75
CA ARG A 177 -31.68 -4.69 -6.13
C ARG A 177 -31.19 -5.44 -4.88
N PHE A 178 -31.76 -6.61 -4.62
CA PHE A 178 -31.40 -7.45 -3.45
C PHE A 178 -30.58 -8.69 -3.77
N TYR A 179 -30.14 -8.84 -5.01
CA TYR A 179 -29.34 -9.96 -5.49
C TYR A 179 -28.00 -9.50 -6.08
N PRO A 180 -26.95 -10.33 -6.00
CA PRO A 180 -25.63 -9.99 -6.52
C PRO A 180 -25.52 -10.33 -7.99
N ARG A 181 -24.45 -9.85 -8.61
CA ARG A 181 -24.11 -10.29 -9.96
C ARG A 181 -23.44 -11.67 -9.84
N LEU A 182 -24.02 -12.67 -10.49
CA LEU A 182 -23.44 -14.01 -10.53
C LEU A 182 -22.32 -14.05 -11.58
N VAL A 183 -21.13 -14.48 -11.18
CA VAL A 183 -19.95 -14.56 -12.05
C VAL A 183 -19.67 -16.01 -12.48
N SER A 184 -19.02 -16.19 -13.62
CA SER A 184 -18.66 -17.52 -14.13
C SER A 184 -17.45 -18.13 -13.45
N ILE A 185 -16.55 -17.30 -12.90
CA ILE A 185 -15.32 -17.73 -12.24
C ILE A 185 -15.44 -17.41 -10.74
N PRO A 186 -15.13 -18.34 -9.83
CA PRO A 186 -15.08 -18.06 -8.40
C PRO A 186 -14.21 -16.85 -8.12
N ARG A 187 -14.70 -15.90 -7.33
CA ARG A 187 -13.83 -14.83 -6.85
C ARG A 187 -12.83 -15.45 -5.88
N PRO A 188 -11.51 -15.30 -6.10
CA PRO A 188 -10.55 -15.68 -5.09
C PRO A 188 -10.89 -14.91 -3.82
N GLY A 189 -10.99 -15.60 -2.68
CA GLY A 189 -11.27 -14.97 -1.40
C GLY A 189 -10.24 -13.86 -1.17
N GLY A 190 -10.65 -12.61 -1.38
CA GLY A 190 -9.76 -11.48 -1.31
C GLY A 190 -9.22 -11.36 0.10
N ALA A 191 -7.90 -11.13 0.22
CA ALA A 191 -7.22 -10.91 1.49
C ALA A 191 -7.63 -9.61 2.22
N SER A 192 -8.77 -8.98 1.89
CA SER A 192 -9.05 -7.57 2.18
C SER A 192 -10.14 -7.30 3.22
N VAL A 193 -10.85 -8.30 3.75
CA VAL A 193 -11.74 -8.09 4.89
C VAL A 193 -11.20 -8.87 6.09
N ARG A 194 -10.57 -8.15 7.01
CA ARG A 194 -10.17 -8.67 8.32
C ARG A 194 -11.08 -8.03 9.35
N LEU A 195 -11.98 -8.81 9.95
CA LEU A 195 -12.75 -8.38 11.10
C LEU A 195 -11.88 -8.56 12.35
N SER A 196 -11.65 -7.47 13.08
CA SER A 196 -10.98 -7.50 14.38
C SER A 196 -11.58 -6.40 15.26
N THR A 197 -11.71 -6.66 16.55
CA THR A 197 -12.17 -5.63 17.49
C THR A 197 -11.08 -4.58 17.71
N VAL A 198 -11.48 -3.36 18.06
CA VAL A 198 -10.54 -2.27 18.39
C VAL A 198 -9.57 -2.71 19.49
N SER A 199 -10.04 -3.46 20.49
CA SER A 199 -9.20 -3.99 21.58
C SER A 199 -8.13 -4.96 21.06
N ALA A 200 -8.52 -5.91 20.20
CA ALA A 200 -7.60 -6.88 19.63
C ALA A 200 -6.53 -6.23 18.74
N VAL A 201 -6.91 -5.19 17.98
CA VAL A 201 -5.96 -4.40 17.20
C VAL A 201 -5.00 -3.62 18.12
N ALA A 202 -5.53 -2.97 19.16
CA ALA A 202 -4.70 -2.20 20.10
C ALA A 202 -3.68 -3.09 20.84
N GLU A 203 -4.09 -4.27 21.30
CA GLU A 203 -3.18 -5.24 21.92
C GLU A 203 -2.10 -5.74 20.95
N ALA A 204 -2.47 -6.06 19.71
CA ALA A 204 -1.54 -6.49 18.68
C ALA A 204 -0.50 -5.40 18.35
N LEU A 205 -0.91 -4.13 18.34
CA LEU A 205 -0.01 -2.99 18.15
C LEU A 205 0.95 -2.82 19.34
N ARG A 206 0.45 -2.91 20.59
CA ARG A 206 1.29 -2.84 21.82
C ARG A 206 2.30 -3.98 21.92
N ALA A 207 1.92 -5.17 21.46
CA ALA A 207 2.79 -6.35 21.46
C ALA A 207 3.89 -6.28 20.39
N ARG A 208 3.82 -5.33 19.44
CA ARG A 208 4.80 -5.25 18.36
C ARG A 208 6.19 -4.97 18.93
N ARG A 209 7.20 -5.65 18.36
CA ARG A 209 8.61 -5.47 18.69
C ARG A 209 9.39 -5.07 17.43
N PRO A 210 10.50 -4.32 17.57
CA PRO A 210 11.39 -4.05 16.44
C PRO A 210 11.88 -5.38 15.84
N ASN A 211 11.83 -5.51 14.51
CA ASN A 211 12.39 -6.69 13.87
C ASN A 211 13.93 -6.60 13.93
N PRO A 212 14.63 -7.53 14.61
CA PRO A 212 16.07 -7.45 14.82
C PRO A 212 16.85 -7.43 13.50
N ARG A 213 16.34 -8.08 12.45
CA ARG A 213 16.97 -8.06 11.11
C ARG A 213 16.92 -6.68 10.48
N VAL A 214 15.81 -5.95 10.65
CA VAL A 214 15.63 -4.60 10.10
C VAL A 214 16.48 -3.60 10.88
N VAL A 215 16.54 -3.74 12.22
CA VAL A 215 17.43 -2.92 13.06
C VAL A 215 18.90 -3.12 12.66
N ALA A 216 19.34 -4.36 12.48
CA ALA A 216 20.70 -4.67 12.03
C ALA A 216 20.98 -4.15 10.60
N MET A 217 20.00 -4.24 9.70
CA MET A 217 20.09 -3.65 8.36
C MET A 217 20.26 -2.13 8.43
N ASN A 218 19.41 -1.42 9.15
CA ASN A 218 19.48 0.03 9.30
C ASN A 218 20.81 0.46 9.91
N ALA A 219 21.29 -0.25 10.95
CA ALA A 219 22.61 -0.03 11.53
C ALA A 219 23.74 -0.21 10.50
N THR A 220 23.64 -1.20 9.61
CA THR A 220 24.61 -1.38 8.52
C THR A 220 24.58 -0.20 7.55
N LEU A 221 23.39 0.19 7.09
CA LEU A 221 23.22 1.24 6.10
C LEU A 221 23.68 2.61 6.62
N GLN A 222 23.37 2.93 7.88
CA GLN A 222 23.66 4.24 8.47
C GLN A 222 25.08 4.35 9.06
N ARG A 223 25.63 3.27 9.63
CA ARG A 223 26.92 3.33 10.34
C ARG A 223 28.03 2.65 9.55
N TRP A 224 27.86 1.37 9.21
CA TRP A 224 28.96 0.58 8.66
C TRP A 224 29.31 0.90 7.21
N ASN A 225 28.30 1.16 6.39
CA ASN A 225 28.48 1.49 4.98
C ASN A 225 29.30 2.79 4.78
N PRO A 226 28.97 3.91 5.47
CA PRO A 226 29.81 5.10 5.46
C PRO A 226 31.22 4.86 6.03
N LEU A 227 31.35 4.08 7.10
CA LEU A 227 32.67 3.73 7.65
C LEU A 227 33.53 2.94 6.66
N TYR A 228 32.93 2.03 5.89
CA TYR A 228 33.62 1.29 4.85
C TYR A 228 34.10 2.21 3.72
N ASP A 229 33.30 3.21 3.34
CA ASP A 229 33.73 4.19 2.35
C ASP A 229 34.91 5.02 2.81
N ARG A 230 34.89 5.47 4.08
CA ARG A 230 36.02 6.16 4.70
C ARG A 230 37.28 5.29 4.76
N LEU A 231 37.12 3.98 5.03
CA LEU A 231 38.24 3.02 5.01
C LEU A 231 38.84 2.87 3.61
N VAL A 232 37.99 2.74 2.59
CA VAL A 232 38.43 2.65 1.20
C VAL A 232 39.13 3.94 0.75
N ALA A 233 38.58 5.10 1.11
CA ALA A 233 39.20 6.39 0.83
C ALA A 233 40.59 6.51 1.46
N LEU A 234 40.71 6.16 2.75
CA LEU A 234 41.97 6.18 3.49
C LEU A 234 43.04 5.31 2.80
N TRP A 235 42.67 4.11 2.34
CA TRP A 235 43.60 3.24 1.62
C TRP A 235 43.95 3.74 0.21
N LEU A 236 43.01 4.37 -0.52
CA LEU A 236 43.29 4.94 -1.85
C LEU A 236 44.28 6.10 -1.78
N GLU A 237 44.31 6.84 -0.68
CA GLU A 237 45.33 7.86 -0.46
C GLU A 237 46.73 7.29 -0.33
N THR A 238 46.91 5.98 -0.09
CA THR A 238 48.23 5.34 -0.11
C THR A 238 48.67 4.88 -1.50
N VAL A 239 47.76 4.95 -2.48
CA VAL A 239 48.02 4.55 -3.88
C VAL A 239 48.69 5.69 -4.61
N GLU A 240 49.75 5.37 -5.35
CA GLU A 240 50.37 6.27 -6.30
C GLU A 240 49.89 5.94 -7.73
N GLY A 241 49.57 6.98 -8.50
CA GLY A 241 49.01 6.85 -9.85
C GLY A 241 47.50 6.58 -9.87
N GLU A 242 47.04 5.88 -10.91
CA GLU A 242 45.63 5.57 -11.10
C GLU A 242 45.07 4.66 -10.00
N ALA A 243 43.81 4.85 -9.60
CA ALA A 243 43.16 3.98 -8.63
C ALA A 243 43.09 2.51 -9.11
N PRO A 244 43.22 1.52 -8.22
CA PRO A 244 43.09 0.12 -8.60
C PRO A 244 41.69 -0.18 -9.14
N HIS A 245 41.61 -0.82 -10.30
CA HIS A 245 40.34 -1.18 -10.94
C HIS A 245 40.39 -2.59 -11.54
N LEU A 246 39.22 -3.19 -11.77
CA LEU A 246 39.13 -4.48 -12.44
C LEU A 246 39.30 -4.26 -13.94
N ALA A 247 40.27 -4.93 -14.55
CA ALA A 247 40.56 -4.79 -15.97
C ALA A 247 39.43 -5.38 -16.83
N LEU A 248 39.16 -4.73 -17.96
CA LEU A 248 38.23 -5.22 -18.97
C LEU A 248 39.00 -5.77 -20.17
N ASP A 249 38.45 -6.79 -20.83
CA ASP A 249 38.98 -7.32 -22.08
C ASP A 249 38.52 -6.48 -23.29
N ALA A 250 38.98 -6.86 -24.49
CA ALA A 250 38.62 -6.16 -25.73
C ALA A 250 37.12 -6.16 -26.06
N ARG A 251 36.32 -6.97 -25.37
CA ARG A 251 34.86 -7.08 -25.51
C ARG A 251 34.12 -6.34 -24.39
N GLY A 252 34.84 -5.64 -23.51
CA GLY A 252 34.27 -4.94 -22.37
C GLY A 252 33.85 -5.85 -21.21
N GLN A 253 34.26 -7.13 -21.20
CA GLN A 253 33.99 -8.07 -20.11
C GLN A 253 35.15 -8.08 -19.11
N LEU A 254 34.91 -8.56 -17.88
CA LEU A 254 35.97 -8.65 -16.86
C LEU A 254 37.09 -9.58 -17.33
N ALA A 255 38.29 -9.03 -17.52
CA ALA A 255 39.47 -9.81 -17.85
C ALA A 255 39.85 -10.73 -16.68
N ARG A 256 40.10 -12.01 -16.97
CA ARG A 256 40.40 -13.03 -15.97
C ARG A 256 41.76 -13.67 -16.19
N GLN A 257 42.41 -14.01 -15.08
CA GLN A 257 43.62 -14.82 -15.07
C GLN A 257 43.30 -16.27 -15.47
N ARG A 258 44.34 -17.05 -15.78
CA ARG A 258 44.21 -18.51 -16.00
C ARG A 258 43.58 -19.25 -14.82
N SER A 259 43.70 -18.71 -13.61
CA SER A 259 43.06 -19.22 -12.38
C SER A 259 41.57 -18.85 -12.24
N GLY A 260 41.01 -18.11 -13.19
CA GLY A 260 39.63 -17.62 -13.16
C GLY A 260 39.40 -16.35 -12.33
N GLN A 261 40.43 -15.84 -11.62
CA GLN A 261 40.33 -14.61 -10.83
C GLN A 261 40.36 -13.35 -11.72
N PRO A 262 39.62 -12.28 -11.38
CA PRO A 262 39.69 -11.01 -12.11
C PRO A 262 41.09 -10.39 -12.07
N ILE A 263 41.53 -9.85 -13.20
CA ILE A 263 42.78 -9.10 -13.31
C ILE A 263 42.56 -7.70 -12.72
N VAL A 264 43.49 -7.26 -11.87
CA VAL A 264 43.47 -5.91 -11.29
C VAL A 264 44.55 -5.05 -11.94
N ALA A 265 44.13 -3.95 -12.55
CA ALA A 265 44.96 -2.92 -13.13
C ALA A 265 45.01 -1.67 -12.22
N GLY A 266 45.74 -0.63 -12.64
CA GLY A 266 45.98 0.58 -11.86
C GLY A 266 47.08 0.45 -10.81
N GLY A 267 47.23 1.48 -9.98
CA GLY A 267 48.30 1.65 -9.01
C GLY A 267 48.34 0.61 -7.89
N TRP A 268 49.44 0.63 -7.13
CA TRP A 268 49.62 -0.20 -5.94
C TRP A 268 49.41 0.64 -4.68
N PRO A 269 48.66 0.14 -3.68
CA PRO A 269 48.57 0.79 -2.37
C PRO A 269 49.90 0.70 -1.62
N CYS A 270 50.02 1.46 -0.53
CA CYS A 270 51.22 1.52 0.32
C CYS A 270 52.47 2.09 -0.39
N ARG A 271 52.28 2.95 -1.41
CA ARG A 271 53.38 3.62 -2.13
C ARG A 271 53.66 5.02 -1.61
N ARG A 272 52.62 5.71 -1.14
CA ARG A 272 52.73 7.00 -0.45
C ARG A 272 52.02 6.94 0.90
N TRP A 273 52.43 7.80 1.82
CA TRP A 273 51.85 7.89 3.16
C TRP A 273 51.59 9.36 3.50
N PRO A 274 50.33 9.75 3.74
CA PRO A 274 50.01 11.09 4.23
C PRO A 274 50.69 11.37 5.57
N ALA A 275 51.12 12.61 5.80
CA ALA A 275 51.78 13.01 7.06
C ALA A 275 50.89 12.82 8.30
N ASP A 276 49.57 12.90 8.12
CA ASP A 276 48.56 12.74 9.18
C ASP A 276 47.97 11.33 9.24
N TRP A 277 48.59 10.34 8.58
CA TRP A 277 48.11 8.96 8.49
C TRP A 277 47.75 8.37 9.86
N GLY A 278 48.67 8.46 10.84
CA GLY A 278 48.49 7.88 12.17
C GLY A 278 47.22 8.41 12.86
N SER A 279 47.04 9.73 12.86
CA SER A 279 45.87 10.39 13.44
C SER A 279 44.56 9.99 12.76
N ARG A 280 44.56 9.83 11.43
CA ARG A 280 43.36 9.44 10.67
C ARG A 280 43.02 7.97 10.83
N ARG A 281 44.03 7.10 10.88
CA ARG A 281 43.90 5.68 11.24
C ARG A 281 43.26 5.54 12.62
N ASP A 282 43.81 6.21 13.61
CA ASP A 282 43.37 6.06 15.00
C ASP A 282 41.94 6.55 15.18
N ARG A 283 41.57 7.65 14.51
CA ARG A 283 40.18 8.13 14.45
C ARG A 283 39.25 7.09 13.82
N TRP A 284 39.62 6.52 12.68
CA TRP A 284 38.80 5.50 12.04
C TRP A 284 38.63 4.25 12.93
N LEU A 285 39.70 3.81 13.61
CA LEU A 285 39.65 2.68 14.53
C LEU A 285 38.76 2.96 15.76
N ALA A 286 38.74 4.20 16.25
CA ALA A 286 37.83 4.62 17.32
C ALA A 286 36.37 4.56 16.86
N ASP A 287 36.05 5.16 15.70
CA ASP A 287 34.69 5.16 15.14
C ASP A 287 34.19 3.72 14.85
N ALA A 288 35.08 2.84 14.38
CA ALA A 288 34.77 1.43 14.14
C ALA A 288 34.50 0.64 15.44
N ARG A 289 35.12 1.02 16.57
CA ARG A 289 34.82 0.42 17.88
C ARG A 289 33.47 0.88 18.41
N GLU A 290 33.13 2.16 18.24
CA GLU A 290 31.83 2.71 18.62
C GLU A 290 30.67 2.13 17.80
N ALA A 291 30.93 1.82 16.51
CA ALA A 291 29.93 1.19 15.64
C ALA A 291 29.61 -0.29 15.97
N ARG A 292 30.34 -0.93 16.90
CA ARG A 292 30.13 -2.33 17.28
C ARG A 292 28.69 -2.55 17.81
N GLY A 293 28.02 -3.59 17.30
CA GLY A 293 26.62 -3.91 17.65
C GLY A 293 25.77 -4.49 16.51
N SER A 294 26.28 -4.59 15.28
CA SER A 294 25.60 -5.30 14.18
C SER A 294 26.57 -6.19 13.40
N SER A 295 26.25 -7.49 13.31
CA SER A 295 27.14 -8.60 12.91
C SER A 295 27.50 -8.69 11.42
N ARG A 296 27.15 -7.70 10.58
CA ARG A 296 27.32 -7.81 9.13
C ARG A 296 28.77 -7.75 8.65
N HIS A 297 29.67 -7.17 9.45
CA HIS A 297 31.09 -6.99 9.11
C HIS A 297 32.02 -8.01 9.77
N ASP A 298 31.48 -9.00 10.48
CA ASP A 298 32.25 -10.01 11.20
C ASP A 298 32.77 -11.14 10.29
N HIS A 299 32.39 -11.17 9.00
CA HIS A 299 32.87 -12.21 8.11
C HIS A 299 34.37 -12.02 7.82
N PRO A 300 35.25 -12.94 8.27
CA PRO A 300 36.70 -12.73 8.30
C PRO A 300 37.32 -12.64 6.90
N LYS A 301 36.63 -13.15 5.87
CA LYS A 301 37.07 -13.09 4.47
C LYS A 301 36.45 -11.95 3.66
N SER A 302 35.72 -11.03 4.31
CA SER A 302 35.15 -9.88 3.61
C SER A 302 36.24 -8.88 3.20
N ASN A 303 36.01 -8.12 2.12
CA ASN A 303 36.90 -7.03 1.74
C ASN A 303 37.08 -6.02 2.89
N PHE A 304 36.01 -5.77 3.65
CA PHE A 304 36.04 -4.91 4.83
C PHE A 304 37.02 -5.44 5.90
N ALA A 305 36.86 -6.70 6.32
CA ALA A 305 37.71 -7.32 7.33
C ALA A 305 39.19 -7.35 6.88
N CYS A 306 39.45 -7.61 5.60
CA CYS A 306 40.80 -7.55 5.03
C CYS A 306 41.42 -6.15 5.15
N LEU A 307 40.69 -5.10 4.81
CA LEU A 307 41.17 -3.72 4.89
C LEU A 307 41.35 -3.25 6.33
N GLN A 308 40.45 -3.63 7.24
CA GLN A 308 40.56 -3.29 8.65
C GLN A 308 41.76 -4.00 9.31
N ALA A 309 41.91 -5.31 9.09
CA ALA A 309 43.01 -6.07 9.68
C ALA A 309 44.39 -5.57 9.21
N ALA A 310 44.48 -5.15 7.95
CA ALA A 310 45.68 -4.47 7.45
C ALA A 310 45.89 -3.10 8.12
N LEU A 311 44.82 -2.33 8.33
CA LEU A 311 44.89 -0.99 8.93
C LEU A 311 45.38 -1.07 10.38
N GLU A 312 44.92 -2.07 11.14
CA GLU A 312 45.36 -2.33 12.50
C GLU A 312 46.87 -2.59 12.58
N ARG A 313 47.46 -3.21 11.55
CA ARG A 313 48.90 -3.53 11.46
C ARG A 313 49.77 -2.40 10.90
N CYS A 314 49.19 -1.28 10.48
CA CYS A 314 49.90 -0.15 9.85
C CYS A 314 49.86 1.14 10.68
N PRO A 315 50.53 1.21 11.86
CA PRO A 315 50.50 2.40 12.69
C PRO A 315 51.19 3.61 12.04
N LYS A 316 52.25 3.39 11.26
CA LYS A 316 53.02 4.44 10.58
C LYS A 316 53.11 4.22 9.07
N ASP A 317 53.35 2.98 8.66
CA ASP A 317 53.56 2.59 7.26
C ASP A 317 53.19 1.11 7.03
N SER A 318 53.58 0.57 5.87
CA SER A 318 53.40 -0.84 5.50
C SER A 318 54.56 -1.77 5.86
N ALA A 319 55.53 -1.36 6.70
CA ALA A 319 56.68 -2.22 7.02
C ALA A 319 56.26 -3.58 7.63
N ALA A 320 55.13 -3.61 8.34
CA ALA A 320 54.55 -4.81 8.93
C ALA A 320 53.66 -5.63 7.96
N LEU A 321 53.47 -5.20 6.72
CA LEU A 321 52.63 -5.87 5.73
C LEU A 321 53.47 -6.65 4.69
N PRO A 322 53.31 -7.98 4.58
CA PRO A 322 53.88 -8.74 3.47
C PRO A 322 53.22 -8.36 2.14
N GLY A 323 53.94 -8.54 1.02
CA GLY A 323 53.43 -8.20 -0.31
C GLY A 323 52.10 -8.86 -0.69
N ARG A 324 51.80 -10.03 -0.12
CA ARG A 324 50.50 -10.71 -0.29
C ARG A 324 49.33 -9.92 0.31
N ASP A 325 49.56 -9.22 1.42
CA ASP A 325 48.54 -8.43 2.12
C ASP A 325 48.31 -7.12 1.33
N VAL A 326 49.38 -6.52 0.80
CA VAL A 326 49.30 -5.36 -0.12
C VAL A 326 48.52 -5.72 -1.39
N ALA A 327 48.75 -6.91 -1.96
CA ALA A 327 47.98 -7.41 -3.09
C ALA A 327 46.50 -7.68 -2.73
N ALA A 328 46.21 -8.11 -1.50
CA ALA A 328 44.85 -8.29 -1.02
C ALA A 328 44.11 -6.95 -0.85
N ILE A 329 44.78 -5.93 -0.30
CA ILE A 329 44.26 -4.55 -0.22
C ILE A 329 43.94 -4.05 -1.63
N ARG A 330 44.89 -4.17 -2.57
CA ARG A 330 44.70 -3.73 -3.96
C ARG A 330 43.46 -4.36 -4.60
N ARG A 331 43.24 -5.67 -4.40
CA ARG A 331 42.04 -6.37 -4.88
C ARG A 331 40.76 -5.91 -4.18
N ALA A 332 40.79 -5.69 -2.87
CA ALA A 332 39.64 -5.22 -2.11
C ALA A 332 39.18 -3.83 -2.55
N LEU A 333 40.13 -2.92 -2.81
CA LEU A 333 39.88 -1.58 -3.36
C LEU A 333 39.23 -1.67 -4.74
N ALA A 334 39.83 -2.43 -5.67
CA ALA A 334 39.31 -2.58 -7.03
C ALA A 334 37.88 -3.15 -7.06
N LYS A 335 37.58 -4.16 -6.21
CA LYS A 335 36.23 -4.72 -6.08
C LYS A 335 35.25 -3.71 -5.51
N SER A 336 35.64 -2.94 -4.50
CA SER A 336 34.80 -1.91 -3.89
C SER A 336 34.46 -0.81 -4.91
N ILE A 337 35.45 -0.35 -5.69
CA ILE A 337 35.28 0.65 -6.73
C ILE A 337 34.37 0.13 -7.85
N ALA A 338 34.59 -1.09 -8.34
CA ALA A 338 33.76 -1.66 -9.39
C ALA A 338 32.28 -1.80 -8.97
N HIS A 339 32.04 -2.21 -7.72
CA HIS A 339 30.68 -2.45 -7.22
C HIS A 339 29.94 -1.15 -6.83
N HIS A 340 30.62 -0.20 -6.19
CA HIS A 340 29.99 0.97 -5.59
C HIS A 340 30.39 2.32 -6.22
N GLY A 341 31.30 2.36 -7.20
CA GLY A 341 31.98 3.59 -7.63
C GLY A 341 33.13 3.94 -6.69
N ALA A 342 33.94 4.96 -7.00
CA ALA A 342 35.00 5.44 -6.10
C ALA A 342 34.42 6.26 -4.93
N PRO A 343 35.09 6.34 -3.76
CA PRO A 343 34.76 7.35 -2.74
C PRO A 343 34.68 8.76 -3.34
N GLY A 344 33.63 9.51 -3.01
CA GLY A 344 33.37 10.85 -3.58
C GLY A 344 32.88 10.86 -5.04
N SER A 345 32.62 9.70 -5.65
CA SER A 345 32.00 9.66 -6.98
C SER A 345 30.47 9.82 -6.89
N PRO A 346 29.82 10.45 -7.89
CA PRO A 346 28.37 10.62 -7.90
C PRO A 346 27.61 9.30 -7.73
N ARG A 347 28.12 8.20 -8.31
CA ARG A 347 27.53 6.86 -8.17
C ARG A 347 27.52 6.37 -6.73
N ARG A 348 28.63 6.55 -5.99
CA ARG A 348 28.72 6.09 -4.60
C ARG A 348 27.90 6.99 -3.68
N GLU A 349 27.91 8.29 -3.92
CA GLU A 349 27.13 9.27 -3.15
C GLU A 349 25.61 9.04 -3.33
N ALA A 350 25.15 8.82 -4.56
CA ALA A 350 23.75 8.48 -4.84
C ALA A 350 23.33 7.18 -4.10
N LEU A 351 24.19 6.15 -4.13
CA LEU A 351 23.93 4.91 -3.39
C LEU A 351 23.81 5.14 -1.87
N ARG A 352 24.64 6.02 -1.29
CA ARG A 352 24.56 6.34 0.15
C ARG A 352 23.34 7.18 0.50
N ALA A 353 22.96 8.13 -0.36
CA ALA A 353 21.74 8.91 -0.20
C ALA A 353 20.50 7.99 -0.20
N GLU A 354 20.42 7.05 -1.14
CA GLU A 354 19.33 6.06 -1.20
C GLU A 354 19.28 5.19 0.06
N GLN A 355 20.43 4.67 0.50
CA GLN A 355 20.51 3.85 1.71
C GLN A 355 20.14 4.60 2.98
N ALA A 356 20.53 5.88 3.09
CA ALA A 356 20.13 6.74 4.19
C ALA A 356 18.61 6.98 4.19
N ALA A 357 18.02 7.24 3.02
CA ALA A 357 16.58 7.41 2.86
C ALA A 357 15.80 6.13 3.24
N ILE A 358 16.30 4.94 2.87
CA ILE A 358 15.70 3.67 3.26
C ILE A 358 15.75 3.48 4.79
N ALA A 359 16.90 3.73 5.40
CA ALA A 359 17.09 3.50 6.83
C ALA A 359 16.36 4.55 7.71
N ALA A 360 16.03 5.72 7.16
CA ALA A 360 15.24 6.76 7.82
C ALA A 360 13.73 6.49 7.80
N ARG A 361 13.26 5.46 7.09
CA ARG A 361 11.83 5.11 7.09
C ARG A 361 11.39 4.60 8.46
N PRO A 362 10.19 4.99 8.93
CA PRO A 362 9.69 4.54 10.21
C PRO A 362 9.49 3.02 10.21
N LEU A 363 9.89 2.39 11.30
CA LEU A 363 9.67 0.98 11.56
C LEU A 363 8.19 0.72 11.90
N HIS A 364 7.71 -0.48 11.65
CA HIS A 364 6.33 -0.85 12.02
C HIS A 364 6.03 -0.70 13.52
N VAL A 365 7.05 -0.79 14.38
CA VAL A 365 6.88 -0.54 15.82
C VAL A 365 6.66 0.94 16.13
N GLU A 366 7.29 1.84 15.37
CA GLU A 366 7.11 3.29 15.51
C GLU A 366 5.74 3.70 14.95
N LEU A 367 5.35 3.14 13.81
CA LEU A 367 4.00 3.30 13.27
C LEU A 367 2.93 2.77 14.23
N ALA A 368 3.19 1.63 14.89
CA ALA A 368 2.27 1.08 15.88
C ALA A 368 2.10 2.01 17.10
N ALA A 369 3.17 2.67 17.55
CA ALA A 369 3.08 3.65 18.62
C ALA A 369 2.27 4.90 18.22
N VAL A 370 2.43 5.40 17.00
CA VAL A 370 1.65 6.54 16.49
C VAL A 370 0.16 6.20 16.38
N LEU A 371 -0.19 4.98 15.95
CA LEU A 371 -1.59 4.55 15.84
C LEU A 371 -2.27 4.29 17.19
N LEU A 372 -1.50 4.18 18.27
CA LEU A 372 -1.99 3.98 19.63
C LEU A 372 -2.12 5.27 20.45
N ALA A 373 -1.52 6.37 19.97
CA ALA A 373 -1.63 7.70 20.56
C ALA A 373 -2.93 8.37 20.10
#